data_AF-A0A1I4UT65-F1
#
_entry.id   AF-A0A1I4UT65-F1
#
_cell.length_a   1.000
_cell.length_b   1.000
_cell.length_c   1.000
_cell.angle_alpha   90.00
_cell.angle_beta   90.00
_cell.angle_gamma   90.00
#
_symmetry.space_group_name_H-M   'P 1'
#
loop_
_entity.id
_entity.type
_entity.pdbx_description
1 polymer ?
#
loop_
_entity_poly.entity_id
_entity_poly.type
_entity_poly.pdbx_seq_one_letter_code
_entity_poly.pdbx_strand_id
1 'polypeptide(L)'
;MLRLIVLFSSLLTISLIPLQTYASNNGTAACEALPEPFQQLATMTLDPSVENPPQVGLCHRVANAEKHFEKGSDDKAIQELNKYIAGINQGSGKSIEESYAAALVSEAERVISIITGTFEPDTMAINGGVFGYSDQAPVAGATVTVSFIESGSSFTVTTDSNGLFSITDLTESGVYVADVTTSDGRTGSAQGSLLETESSSSVLVTVDLAGSSAIYGTVFDSSGQPVPGALVTAIFPDTDRKYSTTSSADGSFSLMNVHGDGTLILVGFKNDTGASGSTTGVLSSYTSQITRNLTLKAPETVNAELLNSGFENGLDGWSTEGSVTIIDRDLVFTTPDSGN
;
A
#
# COMPACT_ATOMS: atom_id res chain seq x y z
N MET A 1 30.61 9.56 -26.84
CA MET A 1 29.16 9.40 -26.60
C MET A 1 28.99 9.22 -25.10
N LEU A 2 28.51 10.24 -24.42
CA LEU A 2 28.37 10.30 -22.96
C LEU A 2 27.09 9.52 -22.60
N ARG A 3 27.22 8.34 -21.98
CA ARG A 3 26.07 7.59 -21.46
C ARG A 3 25.61 8.28 -20.17
N LEU A 4 24.42 8.84 -20.21
CA LEU A 4 23.75 9.46 -19.07
C LEU A 4 23.28 8.31 -18.15
N ILE A 5 23.97 8.12 -17.03
CA ILE A 5 23.56 7.17 -15.99
C ILE A 5 22.46 7.88 -15.19
N VAL A 6 21.22 7.44 -15.37
CA VAL A 6 20.08 7.87 -14.54
C VAL A 6 20.18 7.07 -13.24
N LEU A 7 20.64 7.72 -12.18
CA LEU A 7 20.60 7.18 -10.81
C LEU A 7 19.14 7.16 -10.33
N PHE A 8 18.51 5.99 -10.35
CA PHE A 8 17.29 5.73 -9.59
C PHE A 8 17.67 5.45 -8.13
N SER A 9 17.50 6.44 -7.26
CA SER A 9 17.59 6.28 -5.82
C SER A 9 16.20 5.93 -5.28
N SER A 10 15.75 4.69 -5.51
CA SER A 10 14.64 4.09 -4.76
C SER A 10 15.18 3.71 -3.38
N LEU A 11 14.90 4.51 -2.35
CA LEU A 11 15.10 4.10 -0.97
C LEU A 11 14.00 3.11 -0.58
N LEU A 12 14.20 1.85 -0.97
CA LEU A 12 13.46 0.73 -0.39
C LEU A 12 13.96 0.59 1.05
N THR A 13 13.21 1.11 2.04
CA THR A 13 13.42 0.74 3.45
C THR A 13 12.89 -0.66 3.65
N ILE A 14 13.64 -1.64 3.16
CA ILE A 14 13.57 -3.01 3.64
C ILE A 14 13.86 -2.92 5.14
N SER A 15 12.96 -3.43 5.97
CA SER A 15 13.22 -3.67 7.38
C SER A 15 14.60 -4.31 7.49
N LEU A 16 15.56 -3.58 8.07
CA LEU A 16 16.87 -4.08 8.43
C LEU A 16 16.66 -5.21 9.44
N ILE A 17 16.41 -6.40 8.93
CA ILE A 17 16.80 -7.63 9.61
C ILE A 17 18.27 -7.37 9.90
N PRO A 18 18.69 -7.35 11.17
CA PRO A 18 20.10 -7.18 11.47
C PRO A 18 20.83 -8.20 10.61
N LEU A 19 21.73 -7.70 9.75
CA LEU A 19 22.72 -8.53 9.08
C LEU A 19 23.32 -9.37 10.19
N GLN A 20 22.85 -10.62 10.34
CA GLN A 20 23.66 -11.63 10.96
C GLN A 20 24.90 -11.59 10.10
N THR A 21 25.97 -11.06 10.68
CA THR A 21 27.31 -11.17 10.13
C THR A 21 27.56 -12.66 9.99
N TYR A 22 27.18 -13.20 8.83
CA TYR A 22 27.58 -14.52 8.41
C TYR A 22 29.09 -14.48 8.41
N ALA A 23 29.70 -15.31 9.26
CA ALA A 23 31.13 -15.45 9.29
C ALA A 23 31.59 -15.77 7.86
N SER A 24 32.34 -14.84 7.27
CA SER A 24 32.73 -14.91 5.86
C SER A 24 33.45 -16.24 5.61
N ASN A 25 32.83 -17.14 4.88
CA ASN A 25 33.60 -18.16 4.17
C ASN A 25 34.22 -17.44 2.98
N ASN A 26 35.55 -17.48 2.86
CA ASN A 26 36.38 -16.79 1.85
C ASN A 26 35.88 -16.93 0.38
N GLY A 27 34.94 -17.84 0.09
CA GLY A 27 34.38 -18.08 -1.23
C GLY A 27 33.13 -17.27 -1.61
N THR A 28 32.53 -16.46 -0.72
CA THR A 28 31.29 -15.70 -1.02
C THR A 28 31.43 -14.18 -0.96
N ALA A 29 32.58 -13.68 -0.51
CA ALA A 29 32.87 -12.24 -0.40
C ALA A 29 32.73 -11.48 -1.73
N ALA A 30 32.82 -12.17 -2.87
CA ALA A 30 32.65 -11.57 -4.19
C ALA A 30 31.21 -11.09 -4.47
N CYS A 31 30.21 -11.51 -3.70
CA CYS A 31 28.81 -11.10 -3.84
C CYS A 31 28.34 -10.12 -2.79
N GLU A 32 29.19 -9.80 -1.82
CA GLU A 32 28.85 -8.84 -0.79
C GLU A 32 28.83 -7.44 -1.42
N ALA A 33 27.66 -6.78 -1.35
CA ALA A 33 27.47 -5.40 -1.79
C ALA A 33 27.71 -5.13 -3.30
N LEU A 34 27.22 -6.01 -4.19
CA LEU A 34 27.20 -5.70 -5.62
C LEU A 34 26.22 -4.55 -5.93
N PRO A 35 26.54 -3.66 -6.90
CA PRO A 35 25.66 -2.57 -7.32
C PRO A 35 24.45 -3.08 -8.13
N GLU A 36 23.41 -2.23 -8.25
CA GLU A 36 22.34 -2.43 -9.22
C GLU A 36 22.90 -2.56 -10.65
N PRO A 37 22.34 -3.45 -11.50
CA PRO A 37 21.15 -4.29 -11.27
C PRO A 37 21.40 -5.63 -10.54
N PHE A 38 22.63 -5.93 -10.11
CA PHE A 38 23.02 -7.26 -9.60
C PHE A 38 22.74 -7.47 -8.10
N GLN A 39 22.43 -6.40 -7.38
CA GLN A 39 22.30 -6.40 -5.92
C GLN A 39 21.31 -7.45 -5.41
N GLN A 40 20.07 -7.43 -5.93
CA GLN A 40 19.02 -8.36 -5.49
C GLN A 40 19.36 -9.82 -5.80
N LEU A 41 19.85 -10.12 -7.01
CA LEU A 41 20.31 -11.47 -7.38
C LEU A 41 21.42 -11.97 -6.45
N ALA A 42 22.35 -11.10 -6.07
CA ALA A 42 23.42 -11.42 -5.13
C ALA A 42 22.87 -11.71 -3.73
N THR A 43 21.93 -10.89 -3.23
CA THR A 43 21.26 -11.11 -1.95
C THR A 43 20.53 -12.45 -1.91
N MET A 44 19.74 -12.77 -2.94
CA MET A 44 19.03 -14.05 -3.03
C MET A 44 20.01 -15.23 -3.13
N THR A 45 21.12 -15.07 -3.83
CA THR A 45 22.15 -16.12 -3.95
C THR A 45 22.85 -16.39 -2.61
N LEU A 46 22.95 -15.39 -1.73
CA LEU A 46 23.55 -15.51 -0.41
C LEU A 46 22.57 -16.02 0.66
N ASP A 47 21.31 -16.29 0.30
CA ASP A 47 20.32 -16.82 1.23
C ASP A 47 20.73 -18.23 1.75
N PRO A 48 20.59 -18.52 3.05
CA PRO A 48 20.93 -19.82 3.63
C PRO A 48 20.14 -21.01 3.07
N SER A 49 18.98 -20.77 2.48
CA SER A 49 18.19 -21.78 1.76
C SER A 49 18.89 -22.28 0.49
N VAL A 50 19.88 -21.53 -0.01
CA VAL A 50 20.79 -21.97 -1.05
C VAL A 50 21.95 -22.72 -0.38
N GLU A 51 21.89 -24.06 -0.36
CA GLU A 51 22.92 -24.85 0.31
C GLU A 51 24.33 -24.64 -0.30
N ASN A 52 25.36 -24.88 0.50
CA ASN A 52 26.75 -24.95 0.07
C ASN A 52 27.10 -26.43 -0.19
N PRO A 53 27.31 -26.91 -1.43
CA PRO A 53 28.21 -26.37 -2.46
C PRO A 53 27.70 -25.44 -3.58
N PRO A 54 26.39 -25.34 -3.94
CA PRO A 54 25.97 -24.47 -5.04
C PRO A 54 26.11 -22.97 -4.77
N GLN A 55 25.96 -22.52 -3.52
CA GLN A 55 26.01 -21.09 -3.13
C GLN A 55 27.28 -20.35 -3.60
N VAL A 56 28.46 -20.94 -3.39
CA VAL A 56 29.76 -20.35 -3.75
C VAL A 56 29.92 -20.20 -5.27
N GLY A 57 29.54 -21.25 -6.01
CA GLY A 57 29.65 -21.26 -7.47
C GLY A 57 28.71 -20.25 -8.12
N LEU A 58 27.46 -20.21 -7.65
CA LEU A 58 26.45 -19.25 -8.09
C LEU A 58 26.88 -17.82 -7.77
N CYS A 59 27.40 -17.57 -6.57
CA CYS A 59 27.93 -16.27 -6.20
C CYS A 59 29.02 -15.78 -7.18
N HIS A 60 30.03 -16.62 -7.46
CA HIS A 60 31.06 -16.23 -8.41
C HIS A 60 30.52 -15.91 -9.82
N ARG A 61 29.41 -16.52 -10.26
CA ARG A 61 28.79 -16.17 -11.53
C ARG A 61 28.21 -14.76 -11.50
N VAL A 62 27.46 -14.40 -10.45
CA VAL A 62 26.86 -13.06 -10.31
C VAL A 62 27.96 -11.99 -10.25
N ALA A 63 29.00 -12.20 -9.45
CA ALA A 63 30.12 -11.27 -9.32
C ALA A 63 30.92 -11.10 -10.63
N ASN A 64 31.12 -12.18 -11.40
CA ASN A 64 31.77 -12.08 -12.70
C ASN A 64 30.90 -11.39 -13.74
N ALA A 65 29.57 -11.58 -13.69
CA ALA A 65 28.64 -10.91 -14.57
C ALA A 65 28.68 -9.39 -14.36
N GLU A 66 28.61 -8.94 -13.10
CA GLU A 66 28.74 -7.53 -12.71
C GLU A 66 30.04 -6.92 -13.24
N LYS A 67 31.18 -7.58 -12.98
CA LYS A 67 32.50 -7.13 -13.45
C LYS A 67 32.59 -7.03 -14.98
N HIS A 68 31.87 -7.87 -15.71
CA HIS A 68 31.81 -7.78 -17.18
C HIS A 68 30.93 -6.63 -17.64
N PHE A 69 29.80 -6.41 -16.98
CA PHE A 69 28.89 -5.30 -17.25
C PHE A 69 29.55 -3.94 -16.99
N GLU A 70 30.26 -3.77 -15.87
CA GLU A 70 31.01 -2.55 -15.54
C GLU A 70 32.03 -2.19 -16.64
N LYS A 71 32.59 -3.20 -17.30
CA LYS A 71 33.54 -3.05 -18.41
C LYS A 71 32.89 -2.86 -19.79
N GLY A 72 31.56 -2.75 -19.85
CA GLY A 72 30.78 -2.68 -21.09
C GLY A 72 30.85 -3.95 -21.94
N SER A 73 31.12 -5.10 -21.33
CA SER A 73 31.15 -6.41 -21.99
C SER A 73 29.83 -7.16 -21.77
N ASP A 74 28.73 -6.59 -22.24
CA ASP A 74 27.36 -7.06 -21.98
C ASP A 74 27.16 -8.53 -22.37
N ASP A 75 27.68 -8.97 -23.53
CA ASP A 75 27.62 -10.38 -23.96
C ASP A 75 28.27 -11.35 -22.95
N LYS A 76 29.36 -10.93 -22.30
CA LYS A 76 30.05 -11.76 -21.30
C LYS A 76 29.31 -11.75 -19.97
N ALA A 77 28.71 -10.61 -19.60
CA ALA A 77 27.85 -10.53 -18.43
C ALA A 77 26.65 -11.48 -18.57
N ILE A 78 25.95 -11.41 -19.71
CA ILE A 78 24.84 -12.30 -20.07
C ILE A 78 25.31 -13.76 -20.12
N GLN A 79 26.52 -14.04 -20.61
CA GLN A 79 27.06 -15.39 -20.61
C GLN A 79 27.25 -15.95 -19.18
N GLU A 80 27.73 -15.14 -18.23
CA GLU A 80 27.85 -15.57 -16.83
C GLU A 80 26.48 -15.78 -16.17
N LEU A 81 25.49 -14.94 -16.47
CA LEU A 81 24.10 -15.11 -15.99
C LEU A 81 23.42 -16.35 -16.59
N ASN A 82 23.66 -16.66 -17.86
CA ASN A 82 23.18 -17.91 -18.46
C ASN A 82 23.84 -19.15 -17.83
N LYS A 83 25.12 -19.06 -17.44
CA LYS A 83 25.80 -20.13 -16.68
C LYS A 83 25.26 -20.24 -15.26
N TYR A 84 24.82 -19.14 -14.65
CA TYR A 84 24.13 -19.13 -13.37
C TYR A 84 22.80 -19.89 -13.46
N ILE A 85 21.94 -19.53 -14.43
CA ILE A 85 20.65 -20.21 -14.69
C ILE A 85 20.86 -21.70 -14.99
N ALA A 86 21.81 -22.02 -15.87
CA ALA A 86 22.15 -23.41 -16.17
C ALA A 86 22.65 -24.17 -14.92
N GLY A 87 23.39 -23.50 -14.04
CA GLY A 87 23.83 -24.04 -12.76
C GLY A 87 22.65 -24.43 -11.88
N ILE A 88 21.65 -23.57 -11.76
CA ILE A 88 20.40 -23.85 -11.01
C ILE A 88 19.71 -25.10 -11.60
N ASN A 89 19.53 -25.13 -12.92
CA ASN A 89 18.76 -26.15 -13.63
C ASN A 89 19.45 -27.53 -13.76
N GLN A 90 20.77 -27.62 -13.84
CA GLN A 90 21.50 -28.86 -14.17
C GLN A 90 21.91 -29.74 -12.97
N GLY A 91 21.65 -29.32 -11.73
CA GLY A 91 22.01 -30.13 -10.56
C GLY A 91 22.05 -29.42 -9.21
N SER A 92 21.92 -28.09 -9.17
CA SER A 92 21.81 -27.34 -7.92
C SER A 92 20.39 -27.35 -7.33
N GLY A 93 19.35 -27.53 -8.16
CA GLY A 93 17.95 -27.63 -7.72
C GLY A 93 17.60 -28.87 -6.87
N LYS A 94 18.54 -29.80 -6.64
CA LYS A 94 18.36 -30.84 -5.59
C LYS A 94 18.65 -30.33 -4.17
N SER A 95 19.37 -29.22 -4.08
CA SER A 95 19.84 -28.55 -2.86
C SER A 95 19.18 -27.17 -2.65
N ILE A 96 18.32 -26.75 -3.58
CA ILE A 96 17.55 -25.51 -3.53
C ILE A 96 16.10 -25.92 -3.73
N GLU A 97 15.20 -25.41 -2.90
CA GLU A 97 13.76 -25.67 -3.03
C GLU A 97 13.26 -25.17 -4.41
N GLU A 98 12.32 -25.89 -5.02
CA GLU A 98 11.93 -25.69 -6.42
C GLU A 98 11.34 -24.30 -6.67
N SER A 99 10.52 -23.78 -5.76
CA SER A 99 9.96 -22.43 -5.87
C SER A 99 11.04 -21.34 -5.71
N TYR A 100 12.03 -21.58 -4.85
CA TYR A 100 13.17 -20.66 -4.70
C TYR A 100 14.12 -20.69 -5.90
N ALA A 101 14.36 -21.87 -6.48
CA ALA A 101 15.13 -22.03 -7.70
C ALA A 101 14.49 -21.26 -8.86
N ALA A 102 13.15 -21.31 -8.99
CA ALA A 102 12.42 -20.51 -9.96
C ALA A 102 12.59 -19.01 -9.72
N ALA A 103 12.53 -18.54 -8.47
CA ALA A 103 12.74 -17.14 -8.13
C ALA A 103 14.15 -16.64 -8.50
N LEU A 104 15.20 -17.42 -8.24
CA LEU A 104 16.58 -17.09 -8.62
C LEU A 104 16.74 -17.02 -10.15
N VAL A 105 16.09 -17.92 -10.90
CA VAL A 105 16.10 -17.89 -12.36
C VAL A 105 15.38 -16.64 -12.87
N SER A 106 14.18 -16.35 -12.38
CA SER A 106 13.43 -15.14 -12.77
C SER A 106 14.22 -13.87 -12.49
N GLU A 107 14.89 -13.78 -11.34
CA GLU A 107 15.72 -12.61 -11.02
C GLU A 107 16.95 -12.51 -11.93
N ALA A 108 17.60 -13.63 -12.28
CA ALA A 108 18.70 -13.62 -13.25
C ALA A 108 18.23 -13.19 -14.65
N GLU A 109 17.05 -13.63 -15.08
CA GLU A 109 16.42 -13.22 -16.34
C GLU A 109 16.05 -11.73 -16.32
N ARG A 110 15.58 -11.20 -15.18
CA ARG A 110 15.38 -9.77 -14.96
C ARG A 110 16.67 -8.99 -15.20
N VAL A 111 17.78 -9.39 -14.58
CA VAL A 111 19.09 -8.75 -14.79
C VAL A 111 19.53 -8.82 -16.25
N ILE A 112 19.36 -9.97 -16.92
CA ILE A 112 19.65 -10.10 -18.36
C ILE A 112 18.82 -9.09 -19.17
N SER A 113 17.53 -8.98 -18.89
CA SER A 113 16.64 -8.05 -19.61
C SER A 113 17.04 -6.58 -19.44
N ILE A 114 17.58 -6.20 -18.27
CA ILE A 114 18.12 -4.86 -18.02
C ILE A 114 19.37 -4.62 -18.87
N ILE A 115 20.29 -5.60 -18.90
CA ILE A 115 21.52 -5.51 -19.71
C ILE A 115 21.17 -5.39 -21.20
N THR A 116 20.15 -6.11 -21.68
CA THR A 116 19.71 -6.07 -23.08
C THR A 116 18.84 -4.87 -23.42
N GLY A 117 18.43 -4.07 -22.43
CA GLY A 117 17.51 -2.94 -22.60
C GLY A 117 16.10 -3.35 -23.01
N THR A 118 15.69 -4.57 -22.68
CA THR A 118 14.34 -5.12 -22.93
C THR A 118 13.55 -5.29 -21.64
N PHE A 119 14.08 -4.84 -20.50
CA PHE A 119 13.36 -4.80 -19.25
C PHE A 119 12.30 -3.71 -19.32
N GLU A 120 11.04 -4.14 -19.39
CA GLU A 120 9.89 -3.28 -19.12
C GLU A 120 9.48 -3.58 -17.67
N PRO A 121 9.67 -2.65 -16.72
CA PRO A 121 9.15 -2.87 -15.37
C PRO A 121 7.65 -3.10 -15.45
N ASP A 122 7.11 -3.89 -14.52
CA ASP A 122 5.66 -3.94 -14.31
C ASP A 122 5.23 -2.56 -13.80
N THR A 123 4.98 -1.65 -14.72
CA THR A 123 4.58 -0.29 -14.41
C THR A 123 3.10 -0.29 -14.11
N MET A 124 2.76 0.32 -13.00
CA MET A 124 1.38 0.52 -12.59
C MET A 124 0.91 1.91 -13.04
N ALA A 125 -0.40 2.11 -13.05
CA ALA A 125 -0.99 3.39 -13.38
C ALA A 125 -2.10 3.80 -12.42
N ILE A 126 -2.24 5.11 -12.18
CA ILE A 126 -3.42 5.69 -11.56
C ILE A 126 -4.13 6.52 -12.62
N ASN A 127 -5.36 6.12 -12.93
CA ASN A 127 -6.26 6.87 -13.79
C ASN A 127 -7.28 7.61 -12.94
N GLY A 128 -7.72 8.78 -13.36
CA GLY A 128 -8.75 9.46 -12.61
C GLY A 128 -9.47 10.55 -13.36
N GLY A 129 -10.44 11.12 -12.67
CA GLY A 129 -11.25 12.21 -13.17
C GLY A 129 -11.57 13.22 -12.08
N VAL A 130 -11.61 14.50 -12.47
CA VAL A 130 -11.96 15.62 -11.60
C VAL A 130 -13.24 16.25 -12.13
N PHE A 131 -14.26 16.31 -11.29
CA PHE A 131 -15.58 16.83 -11.63
C PHE A 131 -16.04 17.89 -10.61
N GLY A 132 -16.83 18.86 -11.07
CA GLY A 132 -17.43 19.83 -10.17
C GLY A 132 -18.45 19.15 -9.25
N TYR A 133 -18.43 19.50 -7.97
CA TYR A 133 -19.31 18.87 -6.97
C TYR A 133 -20.80 19.13 -7.26
N SER A 134 -21.18 20.35 -7.66
CA SER A 134 -22.59 20.73 -7.88
C SER A 134 -23.13 20.41 -9.26
N ASP A 135 -22.33 20.60 -10.31
CA ASP A 135 -22.73 20.45 -11.72
C ASP A 135 -22.28 19.12 -12.33
N GLN A 136 -21.41 18.36 -11.63
CA GLN A 136 -20.77 17.14 -12.12
C GLN A 136 -20.04 17.35 -13.45
N ALA A 137 -19.70 18.60 -13.79
CA ALA A 137 -19.03 18.94 -15.04
C ALA A 137 -17.53 18.59 -14.95
N PRO A 138 -16.91 18.10 -16.04
CA PRO A 138 -15.49 17.81 -16.06
C PRO A 138 -14.67 19.09 -15.85
N VAL A 139 -13.61 19.00 -15.05
CA VAL A 139 -12.76 20.15 -14.72
C VAL A 139 -11.40 20.00 -15.39
N ALA A 140 -11.20 20.74 -16.48
CA ALA A 140 -9.94 20.79 -17.19
C ALA A 140 -8.91 21.69 -16.50
N GLY A 141 -7.63 21.35 -16.60
CA GLY A 141 -6.55 22.17 -16.05
C GLY A 141 -6.45 22.14 -14.52
N ALA A 142 -7.11 21.19 -13.84
CA ALA A 142 -6.97 20.99 -12.41
C ALA A 142 -5.63 20.34 -12.09
N THR A 143 -4.92 20.84 -11.09
CA THR A 143 -3.68 20.24 -10.59
C THR A 143 -4.05 19.17 -9.57
N VAL A 144 -3.67 17.93 -9.87
CA VAL A 144 -3.88 16.75 -9.04
C VAL A 144 -2.54 16.32 -8.47
N THR A 145 -2.43 16.21 -7.15
CA THR A 145 -1.28 15.65 -6.45
C THR A 145 -1.71 14.36 -5.78
N VAL A 146 -1.13 13.24 -6.20
CA VAL A 146 -1.34 11.91 -5.61
C VAL A 146 -0.18 11.60 -4.69
N SER A 147 -0.46 11.35 -3.42
CA SER A 147 0.54 11.02 -2.39
C SER A 147 0.29 9.62 -1.84
N PHE A 148 1.27 8.73 -1.97
CA PHE A 148 1.25 7.40 -1.37
C PHE A 148 1.59 7.49 0.12
N ILE A 149 0.81 6.80 0.95
CA ILE A 149 0.93 6.90 2.40
C ILE A 149 2.17 6.19 2.91
N GLU A 150 2.41 4.97 2.43
CA GLU A 150 3.47 4.09 2.94
C GLU A 150 4.87 4.52 2.48
N SER A 151 5.03 4.89 1.21
CA SER A 151 6.31 5.35 0.66
C SER A 151 6.59 6.83 0.94
N GLY A 152 5.55 7.65 1.09
CA GLY A 152 5.64 9.10 1.18
C GLY A 152 5.91 9.79 -0.16
N SER A 153 5.92 9.06 -1.29
CA SER A 153 6.13 9.65 -2.61
C SER A 153 4.89 10.40 -3.10
N SER A 154 5.13 11.42 -3.92
CA SER A 154 4.06 12.25 -4.49
C SER A 154 4.27 12.49 -5.98
N PHE A 155 3.17 12.48 -6.72
CA PHE A 155 3.14 12.68 -8.16
C PHE A 155 2.13 13.79 -8.49
N THR A 156 2.52 14.73 -9.35
CA THR A 156 1.64 15.84 -9.76
C THR A 156 1.33 15.78 -11.25
N VAL A 157 0.06 15.89 -11.60
CA VAL A 157 -0.45 15.89 -12.98
C VAL A 157 -1.54 16.95 -13.14
N THR A 158 -1.84 17.30 -14.39
CA THR A 158 -2.94 18.22 -14.72
C THR A 158 -4.00 17.51 -15.54
N THR A 159 -5.27 17.77 -15.26
CA THR A 159 -6.38 17.18 -16.01
C THR A 159 -6.51 17.73 -17.44
N ASP A 160 -6.96 16.86 -18.35
CA ASP A 160 -7.25 17.20 -19.75
C ASP A 160 -8.59 17.92 -19.93
N SER A 161 -9.00 18.18 -21.18
CA SER A 161 -10.27 18.86 -21.49
C SER A 161 -11.53 18.10 -21.06
N ASN A 162 -11.41 16.80 -20.80
CA ASN A 162 -12.49 15.95 -20.29
C ASN A 162 -12.42 15.77 -18.77
N GLY A 163 -11.55 16.52 -18.08
CA GLY A 163 -11.33 16.42 -16.65
C GLY A 163 -10.59 15.16 -16.23
N LEU A 164 -9.98 14.43 -17.17
CA LEU A 164 -9.31 13.16 -16.91
C LEU A 164 -7.81 13.35 -16.71
N PHE A 165 -7.20 12.47 -15.93
CA PHE A 165 -5.74 12.40 -15.77
C PHE A 165 -5.25 10.96 -15.71
N SER A 166 -3.97 10.76 -16.01
CA SER A 166 -3.29 9.48 -15.86
C SER A 166 -1.88 9.71 -15.35
N ILE A 167 -1.46 8.90 -14.39
CA ILE A 167 -0.10 8.81 -13.88
C ILE A 167 0.37 7.39 -14.23
N THR A 168 1.35 7.29 -15.12
CA THR A 168 1.92 6.02 -15.59
C THR A 168 3.29 5.78 -14.98
N ASP A 169 3.89 4.64 -15.29
CA ASP A 169 5.26 4.32 -14.89
C ASP A 169 5.47 4.31 -13.37
N LEU A 170 4.39 4.02 -12.63
CA LEU A 170 4.44 3.89 -11.18
C LEU A 170 5.07 2.55 -10.81
N THR A 171 6.10 2.63 -9.98
CA THR A 171 6.72 1.45 -9.34
C THR A 171 6.26 1.27 -7.91
N GLU A 172 5.35 2.13 -7.44
CA GLU A 172 4.84 2.14 -6.08
C GLU A 172 3.39 1.68 -6.02
N SER A 173 3.12 0.86 -5.03
CA SER A 173 1.79 0.37 -4.66
C SER A 173 1.48 0.82 -3.24
N GLY A 174 0.20 0.92 -2.89
CA GLY A 174 -0.24 1.28 -1.56
C GLY A 174 -1.52 2.10 -1.58
N VAL A 175 -1.89 2.60 -0.41
CA VAL A 175 -3.00 3.53 -0.27
C VAL A 175 -2.49 4.93 -0.59
N TYR A 176 -3.28 5.70 -1.33
CA TYR A 176 -2.92 7.06 -1.71
C TYR A 176 -4.07 8.03 -1.46
N VAL A 177 -3.71 9.31 -1.29
CA VAL A 177 -4.64 10.44 -1.27
C VAL A 177 -4.37 11.29 -2.51
N ALA A 178 -5.43 11.61 -3.25
CA ALA A 178 -5.40 12.53 -4.38
C ALA A 178 -6.00 13.87 -3.96
N ASP A 179 -5.14 14.88 -3.83
CA ASP A 179 -5.51 16.27 -3.54
C ASP A 179 -5.60 17.07 -4.83
N VAL A 180 -6.64 17.87 -4.98
CA VAL A 180 -6.90 18.63 -6.20
C VAL A 180 -7.08 20.11 -5.88
N THR A 181 -6.41 20.94 -6.67
CA THR A 181 -6.60 22.39 -6.68
C THR A 181 -6.80 22.87 -8.11
N THR A 182 -7.70 23.84 -8.28
CA THR A 182 -7.99 24.45 -9.58
C THR A 182 -7.55 25.92 -9.60
N SER A 183 -7.36 26.48 -10.79
CA SER A 183 -6.99 27.89 -10.96
C SER A 183 -8.07 28.88 -10.48
N ASP A 184 -9.33 28.44 -10.43
CA ASP A 184 -10.46 29.20 -9.89
C ASP A 184 -10.63 29.06 -8.37
N GLY A 185 -9.70 28.35 -7.69
CA GLY A 185 -9.66 28.24 -6.23
C GLY A 185 -10.57 27.17 -5.63
N ARG A 186 -11.12 26.27 -6.45
CA ARG A 186 -11.81 25.07 -5.97
C ARG A 186 -10.80 24.04 -5.47
N THR A 187 -11.23 23.27 -4.49
CA THR A 187 -10.42 22.23 -3.85
C THR A 187 -11.22 20.96 -3.67
N GLY A 188 -10.55 19.81 -3.64
CA GLY A 188 -11.15 18.53 -3.37
C GLY A 188 -10.09 17.50 -3.03
N SER A 189 -10.49 16.40 -2.40
CA SER A 189 -9.59 15.30 -2.07
C SER A 189 -10.35 13.98 -2.18
N ALA A 190 -9.67 12.92 -2.59
CA ALA A 190 -10.18 11.55 -2.52
C ALA A 190 -9.07 10.59 -2.10
N GLN A 191 -9.44 9.37 -1.74
CA GLN A 191 -8.50 8.29 -1.48
C GLN A 191 -8.68 7.17 -2.49
N GLY A 192 -7.61 6.40 -2.70
CA GLY A 192 -7.63 5.18 -3.49
C GLY A 192 -6.55 4.21 -3.01
N SER A 193 -6.50 3.05 -3.65
CA SER A 193 -5.45 2.05 -3.41
C SER A 193 -5.00 1.48 -4.74
N LEU A 194 -3.72 1.20 -4.85
CA LEU A 194 -3.10 0.53 -5.99
C LEU A 194 -2.34 -0.68 -5.45
N LEU A 195 -2.84 -1.89 -5.69
CA LEU A 195 -2.25 -3.12 -5.15
C LEU A 195 -1.13 -3.62 -6.07
N GLU A 196 -0.05 -4.21 -5.54
CA GLU A 196 1.06 -4.75 -6.35
C GLU A 196 0.62 -5.72 -7.46
N THR A 197 -0.51 -6.42 -7.26
CA THR A 197 -1.10 -7.35 -8.22
C THR A 197 -1.97 -6.67 -9.28
N GLU A 198 -2.20 -5.37 -9.18
CA GLU A 198 -3.00 -4.57 -10.10
C GLU A 198 -2.10 -3.74 -11.01
N SER A 199 -2.36 -3.79 -12.32
CA SER A 199 -1.66 -2.91 -13.27
C SER A 199 -2.20 -1.48 -13.24
N SER A 200 -3.38 -1.24 -12.65
CA SER A 200 -3.94 0.11 -12.56
C SER A 200 -4.99 0.27 -11.47
N SER A 201 -5.11 1.50 -10.95
CA SER A 201 -6.15 1.95 -10.02
C SER A 201 -6.91 3.14 -10.63
N SER A 202 -8.15 3.36 -10.15
CA SER A 202 -8.98 4.49 -10.57
C SER A 202 -9.47 5.32 -9.40
N VAL A 203 -9.41 6.65 -9.52
CA VAL A 203 -9.92 7.58 -8.50
C VAL A 203 -10.77 8.70 -9.12
N LEU A 204 -11.86 9.07 -8.45
CA LEU A 204 -12.69 10.21 -8.81
C LEU A 204 -12.61 11.25 -7.71
N VAL A 205 -12.31 12.50 -8.08
CA VAL A 205 -12.27 13.63 -7.16
C VAL A 205 -13.37 14.62 -7.54
N THR A 206 -14.19 15.00 -6.56
CA THR A 206 -15.12 16.13 -6.73
C THR A 206 -14.49 17.39 -6.14
N VAL A 207 -14.58 18.50 -6.87
CA VAL A 207 -14.06 19.79 -6.43
C VAL A 207 -15.18 20.80 -6.26
N ASP A 208 -15.09 21.57 -5.19
CA ASP A 208 -16.01 22.65 -4.85
C ASP A 208 -15.20 23.88 -4.43
N LEU A 209 -15.84 25.04 -4.33
CA LEU A 209 -15.21 26.23 -3.75
C LEU A 209 -14.60 25.88 -2.39
N ALA A 210 -13.45 26.44 -2.06
CA ALA A 210 -12.84 26.20 -0.76
C ALA A 210 -13.80 26.58 0.38
N GLY A 211 -14.04 25.65 1.31
CA GLY A 211 -14.78 25.92 2.53
C GLY A 211 -14.01 26.86 3.47
N SER A 212 -14.69 27.42 4.46
CA SER A 212 -14.08 28.38 5.40
C SER A 212 -13.61 27.75 6.71
N SER A 213 -13.73 26.43 6.87
CA SER A 213 -13.46 25.74 8.12
C SER A 213 -12.27 24.79 8.02
N ALA A 214 -11.71 24.43 9.18
CA ALA A 214 -10.65 23.44 9.30
C ALA A 214 -10.93 22.40 10.40
N ILE A 215 -10.44 21.18 10.21
CA ILE A 215 -10.46 20.12 11.22
C ILE A 215 -9.02 19.76 11.54
N TYR A 216 -8.65 19.87 12.80
CA TYR A 216 -7.35 19.46 13.32
C TYR A 216 -7.50 18.27 14.26
N GLY A 217 -6.42 17.54 14.48
CA GLY A 217 -6.37 16.56 15.55
C GLY A 217 -5.09 15.75 15.56
N THR A 218 -5.04 14.79 16.46
CA THR A 218 -3.99 13.78 16.54
C THR A 218 -4.63 12.40 16.53
N VAL A 219 -4.03 11.48 15.78
CA VAL A 219 -4.40 10.06 15.76
C VAL A 219 -3.54 9.34 16.78
N PHE A 220 -4.18 8.60 17.69
CA PHE A 220 -3.53 7.78 18.71
C PHE A 220 -3.87 6.30 18.55
N ASP A 221 -3.03 5.42 19.07
CA ASP A 221 -3.37 4.01 19.27
C ASP A 221 -4.08 3.79 20.63
N SER A 222 -4.45 2.54 20.94
CA SER A 222 -5.08 2.19 22.21
C SER A 222 -4.21 2.40 23.45
N SER A 223 -2.90 2.57 23.26
CA SER A 223 -1.91 2.85 24.32
C SER A 223 -1.68 4.36 24.50
N GLY A 224 -2.33 5.20 23.69
CA GLY A 224 -2.17 6.65 23.68
C GLY A 224 -0.91 7.14 22.95
N GLN A 225 -0.23 6.29 22.18
CA GLN A 225 0.89 6.69 21.34
C GLN A 225 0.40 7.29 20.01
N PRO A 226 1.06 8.31 19.46
CA PRO A 226 0.68 8.89 18.17
C PRO A 226 0.87 7.88 17.03
N VAL A 227 -0.05 7.88 16.07
CA VAL A 227 -0.02 6.99 14.90
C VAL A 227 0.30 7.81 13.65
N PRO A 228 1.52 7.71 13.10
CA PRO A 228 1.86 8.32 11.82
C PRO A 228 1.30 7.52 10.64
N GLY A 229 1.07 8.17 9.51
CA GLY A 229 0.64 7.49 8.28
C GLY A 229 -0.77 6.87 8.38
N ALA A 230 -1.62 7.36 9.28
CA ALA A 230 -3.02 6.97 9.32
C ALA A 230 -3.81 7.80 8.32
N LEU A 231 -4.60 7.14 7.46
CA LEU A 231 -5.58 7.79 6.61
C LEU A 231 -6.72 8.33 7.47
N VAL A 232 -7.00 9.62 7.37
CA VAL A 232 -8.07 10.31 8.08
C VAL A 232 -9.07 10.84 7.06
N THR A 233 -10.33 10.43 7.18
CA THR A 233 -11.43 10.87 6.31
C THR A 233 -12.51 11.55 7.15
N ALA A 234 -12.80 12.82 6.85
CA ALA A 234 -13.99 13.50 7.32
C ALA A 234 -15.13 13.28 6.32
N ILE A 235 -16.28 12.81 6.82
CA ILE A 235 -17.48 12.52 6.05
C ILE A 235 -18.60 13.40 6.59
N PHE A 236 -19.23 14.16 5.70
CA PHE A 236 -20.41 14.97 5.98
C PHE A 236 -21.63 14.34 5.32
N PRO A 237 -22.32 13.38 5.98
CA PRO A 237 -23.43 12.64 5.37
C PRO A 237 -24.57 13.54 4.89
N ASP A 238 -24.77 14.70 5.52
CA ASP A 238 -25.82 15.67 5.15
C ASP A 238 -25.61 16.29 3.76
N THR A 239 -24.36 16.30 3.28
CA THR A 239 -23.98 16.87 1.98
C THR A 239 -23.25 15.86 1.10
N ASP A 240 -23.01 14.63 1.55
CA ASP A 240 -22.15 13.67 0.86
C ASP A 240 -20.72 14.19 0.55
N ARG A 241 -20.26 15.23 1.27
CA ARG A 241 -18.89 15.73 1.13
C ARG A 241 -17.92 14.86 1.92
N LYS A 242 -16.74 14.64 1.34
CA LYS A 242 -15.64 13.89 1.95
C LYS A 242 -14.34 14.64 1.79
N TYR A 243 -13.53 14.62 2.84
CA TYR A 243 -12.20 15.20 2.85
C TYR A 243 -11.24 14.20 3.45
N SER A 244 -10.10 13.98 2.80
CA SER A 244 -9.14 12.96 3.21
C SER A 244 -7.74 13.55 3.33
N THR A 245 -7.01 13.07 4.32
CA THR A 245 -5.61 13.43 4.56
C THR A 245 -4.91 12.29 5.28
N THR A 246 -3.62 12.44 5.54
CA THR A 246 -2.81 11.47 6.25
C THR A 246 -2.18 12.10 7.49
N SER A 247 -2.07 11.36 8.58
CA SER A 247 -1.39 11.85 9.79
C SER A 247 0.13 11.91 9.60
N SER A 248 0.73 12.96 10.14
CA SER A 248 2.17 13.23 10.13
C SER A 248 2.94 12.31 11.09
N ALA A 249 4.27 12.41 11.11
CA ALA A 249 5.16 11.61 11.96
C ALA A 249 4.82 11.68 13.46
N ASP A 250 4.23 12.79 13.92
CA ASP A 250 3.79 13.01 15.31
C ASP A 250 2.31 12.65 15.54
N GLY A 251 1.67 12.00 14.56
CA GLY A 251 0.26 11.64 14.56
C GLY A 251 -0.70 12.79 14.28
N SER A 252 -0.22 14.03 14.08
CA SER A 252 -1.08 15.18 13.80
C SER A 252 -1.66 15.13 12.38
N PHE A 253 -2.89 15.62 12.20
CA PHE A 253 -3.50 15.78 10.89
C PHE A 253 -4.23 17.14 10.78
N SER A 254 -4.40 17.61 9.55
CA SER A 254 -5.17 18.81 9.24
C SER A 254 -5.96 18.66 7.96
N LEU A 255 -7.27 18.88 8.03
CA LEU A 255 -8.15 19.02 6.88
C LEU A 255 -8.53 20.50 6.75
N MET A 256 -8.05 21.15 5.69
CA MET A 256 -8.28 22.56 5.40
C MET A 256 -9.40 22.73 4.37
N ASN A 257 -9.94 23.94 4.25
CA ASN A 257 -10.95 24.30 3.24
C ASN A 257 -12.22 23.43 3.31
N VAL A 258 -12.56 22.98 4.51
CA VAL A 258 -13.72 22.12 4.77
C VAL A 258 -14.98 22.97 4.83
N HIS A 259 -16.06 22.49 4.20
CA HIS A 259 -17.38 23.10 4.37
C HIS A 259 -17.96 22.65 5.70
N GLY A 260 -18.13 23.61 6.62
CA GLY A 260 -18.63 23.35 7.96
C GLY A 260 -20.15 23.26 8.00
N ASP A 261 -20.79 22.40 7.22
CA ASP A 261 -22.24 22.50 7.02
C ASP A 261 -22.98 21.23 7.48
N GLY A 262 -22.63 20.66 8.63
CA GLY A 262 -23.42 19.58 9.19
C GLY A 262 -22.70 18.61 10.12
N THR A 263 -23.29 17.43 10.20
CA THR A 263 -22.81 16.28 10.96
C THR A 263 -21.46 15.85 10.40
N LEU A 264 -20.48 15.69 11.28
CA LEU A 264 -19.16 15.18 10.95
C LEU A 264 -19.04 13.75 11.48
N ILE A 265 -18.66 12.84 10.60
CA ILE A 265 -18.09 11.54 10.97
C ILE A 265 -16.62 11.58 10.55
N LEU A 266 -15.73 11.53 11.53
CA LEU A 266 -14.29 11.48 11.29
C LEU A 266 -13.85 10.04 11.50
N VAL A 267 -13.27 9.43 10.46
CA VAL A 267 -12.79 8.05 10.46
C VAL A 267 -11.28 8.06 10.29
N GLY A 268 -10.59 7.22 11.05
CA GLY A 268 -9.17 6.96 10.88
C GLY A 268 -8.92 5.49 10.56
N PHE A 269 -7.94 5.23 9.70
CA PHE A 269 -7.54 3.90 9.30
C PHE A 269 -6.02 3.82 9.13
N LYS A 270 -5.38 2.80 9.73
CA LYS A 270 -3.96 2.53 9.58
C LYS A 270 -3.80 1.24 8.78
N ASN A 271 -3.31 1.38 7.54
CA ASN A 271 -3.41 0.34 6.52
C ASN A 271 -2.65 -0.95 6.85
N ASP A 272 -1.39 -0.85 7.29
CA ASP A 272 -0.54 -2.00 7.62
C ASP A 272 -1.04 -2.87 8.79
N THR A 273 -1.83 -2.31 9.71
CA THR A 273 -2.34 -2.99 10.91
C THR A 273 -3.84 -3.26 10.84
N GLY A 274 -4.54 -2.68 9.86
CA GLY A 274 -6.00 -2.64 9.81
C GLY A 274 -6.64 -1.88 10.98
N ALA A 275 -5.86 -1.17 11.80
CA ALA A 275 -6.37 -0.47 12.96
C ALA A 275 -7.29 0.67 12.52
N SER A 276 -8.46 0.75 13.14
CA SER A 276 -9.48 1.72 12.75
C SER A 276 -10.13 2.36 13.95
N GLY A 277 -10.73 3.52 13.74
CA GLY A 277 -11.44 4.27 14.76
C GLY A 277 -12.31 5.33 14.12
N SER A 278 -13.32 5.78 14.86
CA SER A 278 -14.15 6.90 14.41
C SER A 278 -14.57 7.76 15.59
N THR A 279 -14.83 9.02 15.29
CA THR A 279 -15.46 9.97 16.21
C THR A 279 -16.48 10.80 15.44
N THR A 280 -17.45 11.36 16.15
CA THR A 280 -18.50 12.18 15.55
C THR A 280 -18.46 13.60 16.08
N GLY A 281 -19.08 14.51 15.35
CA GLY A 281 -19.22 15.89 15.76
C GLY A 281 -20.20 16.63 14.88
N VAL A 282 -20.24 17.94 15.07
CA VAL A 282 -20.93 18.87 14.19
C VAL A 282 -19.94 19.99 13.89
N LEU A 283 -19.78 20.30 12.61
CA LEU A 283 -19.09 21.49 12.16
C LEU A 283 -20.15 22.39 11.55
N SER A 284 -20.28 23.60 12.08
CA SER A 284 -21.23 24.61 11.59
C SER A 284 -20.49 25.71 10.84
N SER A 285 -21.20 26.43 9.97
CA SER A 285 -20.62 27.48 9.12
C SER A 285 -20.09 28.66 9.93
N TYR A 286 -20.45 28.74 11.22
CA TYR A 286 -19.94 29.72 12.19
C TYR A 286 -18.66 29.27 12.90
N THR A 287 -18.25 28.02 12.72
CA THR A 287 -17.08 27.42 13.36
C THR A 287 -15.93 27.38 12.36
N SER A 288 -14.97 28.28 12.51
CA SER A 288 -13.81 28.34 11.60
C SER A 288 -12.85 27.16 11.79
N GLN A 289 -12.83 26.53 12.96
CA GLN A 289 -12.01 25.34 13.19
C GLN A 289 -12.53 24.48 14.34
N ILE A 290 -12.27 23.18 14.27
CA ILE A 290 -12.46 22.25 15.38
C ILE A 290 -11.24 21.36 15.58
N THR A 291 -11.03 20.90 16.81
CA THR A 291 -10.07 19.86 17.12
C THR A 291 -10.80 18.58 17.50
N ARG A 292 -10.48 17.47 16.81
CA ARG A 292 -11.03 16.13 17.07
C ARG A 292 -9.93 15.09 16.93
N ASN A 293 -9.60 14.44 18.03
CA ASN A 293 -8.62 13.36 18.04
C ASN A 293 -9.30 12.03 17.69
N LEU A 294 -8.50 11.10 17.15
CA LEU A 294 -8.92 9.73 16.85
C LEU A 294 -8.12 8.76 17.70
N THR A 295 -8.76 7.66 18.11
CA THR A 295 -8.08 6.52 18.72
C THR A 295 -8.35 5.31 17.83
N LEU A 296 -7.30 4.73 17.27
CA LEU A 296 -7.37 3.54 16.44
C LEU A 296 -7.17 2.30 17.30
N LYS A 297 -8.00 1.29 17.04
CA LYS A 297 -7.86 -0.03 17.64
C LYS A 297 -7.60 -1.04 16.54
N ALA A 298 -6.53 -1.82 16.68
CA ALA A 298 -6.28 -2.97 15.81
C ALA A 298 -7.42 -3.98 15.97
N PRO A 299 -7.88 -4.63 14.89
CA PRO A 299 -8.84 -5.71 15.00
C PRO A 299 -8.24 -6.84 15.84
N GLU A 300 -8.99 -7.32 16.82
CA GLU A 300 -8.62 -8.48 17.61
C GLU A 300 -9.28 -9.72 16.99
N THR A 301 -8.57 -10.85 17.01
CA THR A 301 -9.15 -12.14 16.62
C THR A 301 -10.35 -12.42 17.52
N VAL A 302 -11.54 -12.54 16.94
CA VAL A 302 -12.70 -13.06 17.65
C VAL A 302 -12.36 -14.49 18.06
N ASN A 303 -12.28 -14.77 19.36
CA ASN A 303 -12.01 -16.12 19.84
C ASN A 303 -13.05 -17.07 19.20
N ALA A 304 -12.58 -18.13 18.55
CA ALA A 304 -13.46 -19.10 17.90
C ALA A 304 -14.50 -19.70 18.86
N GLU A 305 -14.17 -19.76 20.16
CA GLU A 305 -15.10 -20.20 21.22
C GLU A 305 -16.31 -19.27 21.42
N LEU A 306 -16.21 -18.00 21.01
CA LEU A 306 -17.32 -17.04 21.04
C LEU A 306 -18.23 -17.13 19.80
N LEU A 307 -17.82 -17.88 18.77
CA LEU A 307 -18.62 -18.15 17.59
C LEU A 307 -19.61 -19.28 17.89
N ASN A 308 -20.67 -18.97 18.62
CA ASN A 308 -21.78 -19.89 18.89
C ASN A 308 -22.97 -19.57 17.96
N SER A 309 -22.73 -19.54 16.64
CA SER A 309 -23.78 -19.28 15.65
C SER A 309 -24.87 -20.33 15.78
N GLY A 310 -26.09 -19.91 16.16
CA GLY A 310 -27.21 -20.83 16.37
C GLY A 310 -27.30 -21.47 17.75
N PHE A 311 -26.43 -21.07 18.70
CA PHE A 311 -26.39 -21.60 20.07
C PHE A 311 -26.13 -23.11 20.16
N GLU A 312 -25.52 -23.71 19.13
CA GLU A 312 -25.29 -25.15 19.00
C GLU A 312 -24.44 -25.73 20.14
N ASN A 313 -23.59 -24.91 20.77
CA ASN A 313 -22.74 -25.29 21.90
C ASN A 313 -23.32 -24.91 23.27
N GLY A 314 -24.60 -24.54 23.34
CA GLY A 314 -25.25 -24.13 24.59
C GLY A 314 -24.88 -22.72 25.06
N LEU A 315 -25.38 -22.30 26.23
CA LEU A 315 -25.21 -20.94 26.77
C LEU A 315 -24.35 -20.88 28.04
N ASP A 316 -23.63 -21.96 28.35
CA ASP A 316 -22.83 -22.03 29.57
C ASP A 316 -21.74 -20.94 29.58
N GLY A 317 -21.69 -20.14 30.63
CA GLY A 317 -20.78 -18.99 30.76
C GLY A 317 -21.26 -17.67 30.15
N TRP A 318 -22.42 -17.66 29.47
CA TRP A 318 -23.03 -16.43 28.94
C TRP A 318 -23.88 -15.74 30.02
N SER A 319 -23.70 -14.44 30.20
CA SER A 319 -24.65 -13.60 30.97
C SER A 319 -25.58 -12.87 30.01
N THR A 320 -26.88 -12.86 30.31
CA THR A 320 -27.87 -12.06 29.56
C THR A 320 -28.18 -10.78 30.34
N GLU A 321 -28.36 -9.66 29.64
CA GLU A 321 -28.90 -8.42 30.21
C GLU A 321 -30.27 -8.12 29.60
N GLY A 322 -31.24 -7.79 30.45
CA GLY A 322 -32.64 -7.55 30.06
C GLY A 322 -33.59 -8.69 30.42
N SER A 323 -34.90 -8.45 30.29
CA SER A 323 -35.93 -9.44 30.60
C SER A 323 -36.05 -10.45 29.46
N VAL A 324 -35.53 -11.66 29.63
CA VAL A 324 -35.77 -12.77 28.69
C VAL A 324 -37.12 -13.40 29.02
N THR A 325 -38.07 -13.33 28.10
CA THR A 325 -39.33 -14.08 28.20
C THR A 325 -39.21 -15.30 27.29
N ILE A 326 -39.17 -16.50 27.88
CA ILE A 326 -39.26 -17.74 27.11
C ILE A 326 -40.73 -17.90 26.70
N ILE A 327 -41.00 -17.81 25.41
CA ILE A 327 -42.32 -18.07 24.84
C ILE A 327 -42.22 -19.40 24.10
N ASP A 328 -43.19 -20.29 24.32
CA ASP A 328 -43.28 -21.54 23.58
C ASP A 328 -43.30 -21.24 22.07
N ARG A 329 -42.47 -21.94 21.31
CA ARG A 329 -42.36 -21.73 19.85
C ARG A 329 -43.73 -21.87 19.18
N ASP A 330 -44.56 -22.79 19.67
CA ASP A 330 -45.87 -23.09 19.10
C ASP A 330 -46.91 -21.98 19.39
N LEU A 331 -46.62 -21.06 20.34
CA LEU A 331 -47.41 -19.86 20.60
C LEU A 331 -47.08 -18.69 19.66
N VAL A 332 -45.85 -18.64 19.12
CA VAL A 332 -45.36 -17.54 18.27
C VAL A 332 -45.47 -17.90 16.79
N PHE A 333 -45.15 -19.14 16.45
CA PHE A 333 -45.21 -19.65 15.09
C PHE A 333 -46.30 -20.71 15.01
N THR A 334 -47.55 -20.25 14.97
CA THR A 334 -48.63 -21.14 14.53
C THR A 334 -48.32 -21.54 13.09
N THR A 335 -48.08 -22.83 12.87
CA THR A 335 -48.11 -23.37 11.51
C THR A 335 -49.54 -23.19 11.01
N PRO A 336 -49.79 -22.54 9.86
CA PRO A 336 -51.12 -22.52 9.30
C PRO A 336 -51.53 -23.97 9.07
N ASP A 337 -52.63 -24.37 9.70
CA ASP A 337 -53.23 -25.69 9.53
C ASP A 337 -53.30 -25.99 8.03
N SER A 338 -52.56 -27.00 7.59
CA SER A 338 -52.72 -27.54 6.26
C SER A 338 -53.99 -28.38 6.23
N GLY A 339 -55.13 -27.69 6.10
CA GLY A 339 -56.33 -28.20 5.44
C GLY A 339 -57.30 -29.05 6.28
N ASN A 340 -58.50 -28.48 6.47
CA ASN A 340 -59.68 -28.94 5.74
C ASN A 340 -60.64 -27.77 5.49
#